data_AF-A0A382D957-F1
#
_entry.id   AF-A0A382D957-F1
#
_cell.length_a   1.000
_cell.length_b   1.000
_cell.length_c   1.000
_cell.angle_alpha   90.00
_cell.angle_beta   90.00
_cell.angle_gamma   90.00
#
_symmetry.space_group_name_H-M   'P 1'
#
loop_
_entity.id
_entity.type
_entity.pdbx_description
1 polymer ?
#
loop_
_entity_poly.entity_id
_entity_poly.type
_entity_poly.pdbx_seq_one_letter_code
_entity_poly.pdbx_strand_id
1 'polypeptide(L)' 'MDSTTLLYHLRETNPETPLHTISIDYNQRHRIELNYAAQLSPLAGATSHRVLPLDLTRIGGSPLTDPDLDVP' A
#
# COMPACT_ATOMS: atom_id res chain seq x y z
N MET A 1 6.65 2.70 -5.32
CA MET A 1 8.08 2.56 -5.68
C MET A 1 8.94 2.44 -4.42
N ASP A 2 8.87 3.38 -3.48
CA ASP A 2 9.73 3.38 -2.29
C ASP A 2 9.51 2.18 -1.36
N SER A 3 8.24 1.83 -1.09
CA SER A 3 7.89 0.65 -0.29
C SER A 3 8.40 -0.64 -0.92
N THR A 4 8.36 -0.74 -2.25
CA THR A 4 8.93 -1.85 -3.02
C THR A 4 10.44 -1.91 -2.87
N THR A 5 11.14 -0.79 -3.05
CA THR A 5 12.60 -0.72 -2.87
C THR A 5 13.02 -1.15 -1.47
N LEU A 6 12.32 -0.67 -0.43
CA LEU A 6 12.59 -1.06 0.95
C LEU A 6 12.36 -2.57 1.17
N LEU A 7 11.27 -3.12 0.64
CA LEU A 7 10.96 -4.54 0.80
C LEU A 7 12.06 -5.43 0.20
N TYR A 8 12.55 -5.09 -1.00
CA TYR A 8 13.66 -5.81 -1.62
C TYR A 8 14.97 -5.64 -0.84
N HIS A 9 15.27 -4.43 -0.36
CA HIS A 9 16.45 -4.20 0.47
C HIS A 9 16.43 -5.04 1.75
N LEU A 10 15.31 -5.03 2.48
CA LEU A 10 15.15 -5.81 3.72
C LEU A 10 15.25 -7.31 3.47
N ARG A 11 14.75 -7.81 2.33
CA ARG A 11 14.90 -9.22 1.95
C ARG A 11 16.37 -9.62 1.83
N GLU A 12 17.22 -8.72 1.33
CA GLU A 12 18.64 -8.97 1.15
C GLU A 12 19.45 -8.76 2.44
N THR A 13 19.14 -7.72 3.21
CA THR A 13 19.89 -7.38 4.43
C THR A 13 19.47 -8.18 5.66
N ASN A 14 18.26 -8.73 5.67
CA ASN A 14 17.67 -9.42 6.82
C ASN A 14 16.95 -10.72 6.39
N PRO A 15 17.65 -11.68 5.75
CA PRO A 15 17.02 -12.85 5.12
C PRO A 15 16.28 -13.78 6.12
N GLU A 16 16.70 -13.80 7.38
CA GLU A 16 16.09 -14.62 8.43
C GLU A 16 14.84 -13.96 9.06
N THR A 17 14.59 -12.68 8.77
CA THR A 17 13.48 -11.93 9.35
C THR A 17 12.23 -12.09 8.47
N PRO A 18 11.10 -12.60 9.01
CA PRO A 18 9.86 -12.66 8.25
C PRO A 18 9.35 -11.25 7.94
N LEU A 19 9.13 -10.97 6.65
CA LEU A 19 8.66 -9.67 6.19
C LEU A 19 7.15 -9.68 6.03
N HIS A 20 6.47 -8.70 6.62
CA HIS A 20 5.03 -8.52 6.48
C HIS A 20 4.75 -7.16 5.87
N THR A 21 3.82 -7.10 4.93
CA THR A 21 3.45 -5.88 4.22
C THR A 21 2.00 -5.52 4.49
N ILE A 22 1.73 -4.22 4.56
CA ILE A 22 0.40 -3.67 4.73
C ILE A 22 0.19 -2.55 3.72
N SER A 23 -0.97 -2.54 3.08
CA SER A 23 -1.46 -1.40 2.31
C SER A 23 -2.70 -0.82 2.96
N ILE A 24 -2.86 0.49 2.89
CA ILE A 24 -4.04 1.18 3.41
C ILE A 24 -4.97 1.50 2.24
N ASP A 25 -6.19 1.00 2.31
CA ASP A 25 -7.29 1.38 1.43
C ASP A 25 -8.04 2.53 2.09
N TYR A 26 -7.78 3.74 1.64
CA TYR A 26 -8.44 4.94 2.16
C TYR A 26 -9.62 5.40 1.31
N ASN A 27 -10.23 4.47 0.59
CA ASN A 27 -11.32 4.72 -0.35
C ASN A 27 -10.89 5.59 -1.55
N GLN A 28 -9.62 5.49 -1.95
CA GLN A 28 -9.13 6.19 -3.14
C GLN A 28 -9.83 5.73 -4.42
N ARG A 29 -10.02 6.66 -5.36
CA ARG A 29 -10.66 6.40 -6.67
C ARG A 29 -9.93 5.33 -7.50
N HIS A 30 -8.60 5.33 -7.48
CA HIS A 30 -7.79 4.35 -8.19
C HIS A 30 -7.17 3.35 -7.21
N ARG A 31 -7.65 2.10 -7.25
CA ARG A 31 -7.18 0.99 -6.41
C ARG A 31 -6.07 0.17 -7.08
N ILE A 32 -5.54 0.65 -8.20
CA ILE A 32 -4.55 -0.09 -9.00
C ILE A 32 -3.26 -0.36 -8.22
N GLU A 33 -2.84 0.59 -7.38
CA GLU A 33 -1.67 0.42 -6.51
C GLU A 33 -1.89 -0.69 -5.46
N LEU A 34 -3.10 -0.80 -4.89
CA LEU A 34 -3.44 -1.88 -3.95
C LEU A 34 -3.35 -3.24 -4.65
N ASN A 35 -3.84 -3.32 -5.90
CA ASN A 35 -3.78 -4.55 -6.69
C ASN A 35 -2.33 -4.95 -6.99
N TYR A 36 -1.47 -3.99 -7.37
CA TYR A 36 -0.06 -4.26 -7.59
C TYR A 36 0.67 -4.61 -6.30
N ALA A 37 0.37 -3.96 -5.18
CA ALA A 37 0.96 -4.29 -3.89
C ALA A 37 0.62 -5.71 -3.43
N ALA A 38 -0.63 -6.15 -3.63
CA ALA A 38 -1.06 -7.50 -3.33
C ALA A 38 -0.36 -8.57 -4.20
N GLN A 39 -0.07 -8.25 -5.46
CA GLN A 39 0.66 -9.15 -6.36
C GLN A 39 2.17 -9.16 -6.07
N LEU A 40 2.76 -7.99 -5.83
CA LEU A 40 4.21 -7.83 -5.69
C LEU A 40 4.73 -8.34 -4.34
N SER A 41 3.96 -8.17 -3.26
CA SER A 41 4.40 -8.55 -1.92
C SER A 41 4.86 -10.01 -1.79
N PRO A 42 4.09 -11.03 -2.25
CA PRO A 42 4.57 -12.41 -2.22
C PRO A 42 5.76 -12.66 -3.17
N LEU A 43 5.79 -12.01 -4.34
CA LEU A 43 6.92 -12.12 -5.28
C LEU A 43 8.23 -11.56 -4.70
N ALA A 44 8.12 -10.53 -3.85
CA ALA A 44 9.22 -9.94 -3.13
C ALA A 44 9.57 -10.70 -1.84
N GLY A 45 8.91 -11.82 -1.52
CA GLY A 45 9.24 -12.68 -0.38
C GLY A 45 8.57 -12.29 0.94
N ALA A 46 7.52 -11.46 0.93
CA ALA A 46 6.76 -11.17 2.13
C ALA A 46 5.98 -12.42 2.60
N THR A 47 6.09 -12.73 3.89
CA THR A 47 5.36 -13.78 4.60
C THR A 47 3.85 -13.53 4.61
N SER A 48 3.42 -12.26 4.62
CA SER A 48 2.02 -11.91 4.42
C SER A 48 1.84 -10.52 3.82
N HIS A 49 0.72 -10.32 3.14
CA HIS A 49 0.22 -9.02 2.72
C HIS A 49 -1.20 -8.80 3.23
N ARG A 50 -1.49 -7.61 3.79
CA ARG A 50 -2.84 -7.23 4.21
C ARG A 50 -3.21 -5.86 3.66
N VAL A 51 -4.46 -5.72 3.24
CA VAL A 51 -5.05 -4.42 2.93
C VAL A 51 -5.98 -4.04 4.06
N LEU A 52 -5.72 -2.90 4.71
CA LEU A 52 -6.54 -2.40 5.80
C LEU A 52 -7.42 -1.25 5.30
N PRO A 53 -8.75 -1.33 5.49
CA PRO A 53 -9.63 -0.22 5.17
C PRO A 53 -9.45 0.90 6.20
N LEU A 54 -9.30 2.13 5.74
CA LEU A 54 -9.24 3.33 6.55
C LEU A 54 -10.12 4.40 5.93
N ASP A 55 -11.33 4.56 6.44
CA ASP A 55 -12.23 5.58 5.91
C ASP A 55 -11.79 7.00 6.32
N LEU A 56 -11.01 7.64 5.44
CA LEU A 56 -10.55 9.02 5.56
C LEU A 56 -11.60 10.04 5.08
N THR A 57 -12.71 9.60 4.47
CA THR A 57 -13.77 10.52 4.01
C THR A 57 -14.39 11.29 5.18
N ARG A 58 -14.32 10.72 6.39
CA ARG A 58 -14.75 11.34 7.65
C ARG A 58 -13.87 12.49 8.14
N ILE A 59 -12.64 12.63 7.62
CA ILE A 59 -11.73 13.71 7.99
C ILE A 59 -12.01 14.98 7.14
N GLY A 60 -12.53 14.83 5.92
CA GLY A 60 -12.85 15.94 5.00
C GLY A 60 -11.61 16.66 4.43
N GLY A 61 -11.77 17.37 3.30
CA GLY A 61 -10.79 18.35 2.80
C GLY A 61 -9.59 17.81 2.01
N SER A 62 -9.60 16.55 1.54
CA SER A 62 -8.55 16.01 0.69
C SER A 62 -9.05 15.72 -0.73
N PRO A 63 -8.38 16.22 -1.79
CA PRO A 63 -8.66 15.87 -3.20
C PRO A 63 -8.57 14.36 -3.49
N LEU A 64 -7.94 13.58 -2.59
CA LEU A 64 -7.82 12.12 -2.73
C LEU A 64 -9.07 11.37 -2.23
N THR A 65 -10.00 12.04 -1.56
CA THR A 65 -11.20 11.44 -0.94
C THR A 65 -12.51 12.13 -1.32
N ASP A 66 -12.45 13.28 -1.98
CA ASP A 66 -13.62 14.08 -2.38
C ASP A 66 -13.80 14.02 -3.92
N PRO A 67 -14.91 13.45 -4.42
CA PRO A 67 -15.17 13.37 -5.86
C PRO A 67 -15.43 14.72 -6.53
N ASP A 68 -15.70 15.79 -5.76
CA ASP A 68 -15.98 17.14 -6.27
C ASP A 68 -14.73 18.05 -6.29
N LEU A 69 -13.58 17.57 -5.80
CA LEU A 69 -12.31 18.30 -5.84
C LEU A 69 -11.41 17.75 -6.95
N ASP A 70 -10.93 18.65 -7.81
CA ASP A 70 -9.99 18.29 -8.88
C ASP A 70 -8.66 17.80 -8.28
N VAL A 71 -8.15 16.69 -8.81
CA VAL A 71 -6.88 16.10 -8.38
C VAL A 71 -5.78 16.68 -9.29
N PRO A 72 -4.73 17.32 -8.75
CA PRO A 72 -3.66 17.92 -9.56
C PRO A 72 -2.77 16.90 -10.28
#